data_AF-A0A842ZQW3-F1
#
_entry.id   AF-A0A842ZQW3-F1
#
_cell.length_a   1.000
_cell.length_b   1.000
_cell.length_c   1.000
_cell.angle_alpha   90.00
_cell.angle_beta   90.00
_cell.angle_gamma   90.00
#
_symmetry.space_group_name_H-M   'P 1'
#
loop_
_entity.id
_entity.type
_entity.pdbx_description
1 polymer ?
#
loop_
_entity_poly.entity_id
_entity_poly.type
_entity_poly.pdbx_seq_one_letter_code
_entity_poly.pdbx_strand_id
1 'polypeptide(L)'
;MKDTWMKKGLVVSVILLFLGVTVAPSINFTVVKASNDNDLVEVTTQACGIKGFGDATVKLTRQQYQNLEQYLVDFRSRLNKTSTREEAVPIFKEAVVELNKYGLLPKGMSVKQAQRLATGPYQNTKLLKCLEKLSNKSENLSLLEGNAFCLIYGEAESYTYFQGPVSKVIFYVACILDYILIKHTHLLNSLIGVGLIFLELFLFYFSMLLFLLSDSLRNFPYIGGIIYYGDLTQTSNKEHHYSPAEGSIWTIGAFGIRHWNGSFYGNLPFTLTIQRTTYYPGVNGFTGLRLSSDSSEIYFGSALRVKIGSEIPT
;
A
#
# COMPACT_ATOMS: atom_id res chain seq x y z
N MET A 1 -29.85 -51.63 -4.57
CA MET A 1 -29.04 -50.56 -3.95
C MET A 1 -27.62 -50.42 -4.54
N LYS A 2 -27.01 -51.47 -5.10
CA LYS A 2 -25.68 -51.39 -5.75
C LYS A 2 -25.66 -50.61 -7.08
N ASP A 3 -26.69 -50.73 -7.91
CA ASP A 3 -26.69 -50.11 -9.25
C ASP A 3 -26.77 -48.59 -9.25
N THR A 4 -27.35 -47.99 -8.21
CA THR A 4 -27.48 -46.53 -8.08
C THR A 4 -26.14 -45.87 -7.74
N TRP A 5 -25.24 -46.57 -7.05
CA TRP A 5 -23.90 -46.06 -6.72
C TRP A 5 -22.97 -46.09 -7.91
N MET A 6 -23.05 -47.14 -8.73
CA MET A 6 -22.23 -47.28 -9.93
C MET A 6 -22.54 -46.20 -10.98
N LYS A 7 -23.82 -45.84 -11.15
CA LYS A 7 -24.25 -44.74 -12.02
C LYS A 7 -23.76 -43.37 -11.53
N LYS A 8 -23.79 -43.12 -10.21
CA LYS A 8 -23.31 -41.85 -9.64
C LYS A 8 -21.79 -41.69 -9.78
N GLY A 9 -21.01 -42.76 -9.57
CA GLY A 9 -19.55 -42.72 -9.78
C GLY A 9 -19.16 -42.46 -11.24
N LEU A 10 -19.91 -43.02 -12.19
CA LEU A 10 -19.65 -42.82 -13.62
C LEU A 10 -19.93 -41.37 -14.05
N VAL A 11 -20.99 -40.74 -13.52
CA VAL A 11 -21.28 -39.31 -13.78
C VAL A 11 -20.16 -38.41 -13.26
N VAL A 12 -19.62 -38.66 -12.06
CA VAL A 12 -18.50 -37.88 -11.51
C VAL A 12 -17.24 -38.01 -12.35
N SER A 13 -16.91 -39.22 -12.82
CA SER A 13 -15.73 -39.44 -13.69
C SER A 13 -15.86 -38.71 -15.03
N VAL A 14 -17.05 -38.70 -15.64
CA VAL A 14 -17.28 -37.99 -16.89
C VAL A 14 -17.13 -36.47 -16.71
N ILE A 15 -17.65 -35.90 -15.62
CA ILE A 15 -17.49 -34.47 -15.31
C ILE A 15 -16.01 -34.10 -15.12
N LEU A 16 -15.24 -34.91 -14.39
CA LEU A 16 -13.80 -34.70 -14.21
C LEU A 16 -13.02 -34.81 -15.53
N LEU A 17 -13.43 -35.71 -16.42
CA LEU A 17 -12.82 -35.87 -17.75
C LEU A 17 -13.04 -34.61 -18.61
N PHE A 18 -14.26 -34.05 -18.60
CA PHE A 18 -14.54 -32.81 -19.32
C PHE A 18 -13.77 -31.61 -18.75
N LEU A 19 -13.64 -31.51 -17.42
CA LEU A 19 -12.80 -30.47 -16.80
C LEU A 19 -11.33 -30.60 -17.22
N GLY A 20 -10.78 -31.81 -17.28
CA GLY A 20 -9.41 -32.06 -17.75
C GLY A 20 -9.21 -31.68 -19.22
N VAL A 21 -10.17 -32.00 -20.09
CA VAL A 21 -10.12 -31.67 -21.52
C VAL A 21 -10.31 -30.18 -21.78
N THR A 22 -11.01 -29.43 -20.91
CA THR A 22 -11.07 -27.96 -21.01
C THR A 22 -9.81 -27.25 -20.54
N VAL A 23 -9.00 -27.85 -19.68
CA VAL A 23 -7.75 -27.24 -19.17
C VAL A 23 -6.56 -27.51 -20.09
N ALA A 24 -6.55 -28.63 -20.84
CA ALA A 24 -5.44 -28.98 -21.72
C ALA A 24 -5.16 -27.97 -22.87
N PRO A 25 -6.17 -27.37 -23.55
CA PRO A 25 -5.93 -26.40 -24.61
C PRO A 25 -5.45 -25.03 -24.11
N SER A 26 -5.68 -24.68 -22.85
CA SER A 26 -5.22 -23.41 -22.24
C SER A 26 -3.71 -23.34 -21.98
N ILE A 27 -2.98 -24.45 -22.07
CA ILE A 27 -1.53 -24.50 -21.83
C ILE A 27 -0.74 -24.43 -23.15
N ASN A 28 -1.38 -24.62 -24.30
CA ASN A 28 -0.69 -24.79 -25.59
C ASN A 28 -0.93 -23.64 -26.58
N PHE A 29 -0.93 -22.39 -26.10
CA PHE A 29 -0.83 -21.23 -26.98
C PHE A 29 0.60 -21.08 -27.49
N THR A 30 0.81 -21.57 -28.71
CA THR A 30 1.59 -20.95 -29.80
C THR A 30 2.86 -20.21 -29.38
N VAL A 31 3.97 -20.93 -29.46
CA VAL A 31 5.33 -20.39 -29.60
C VAL A 31 5.43 -19.66 -30.94
N VAL A 32 4.97 -18.41 -30.96
CA VAL A 32 5.43 -17.40 -31.91
C VAL A 32 6.69 -16.80 -31.31
N LYS A 33 7.79 -16.77 -32.08
CA LYS A 33 9.09 -16.19 -31.69
C LYS A 33 8.90 -14.80 -31.06
N ALA A 34 8.78 -14.74 -29.73
CA ALA A 34 8.85 -13.52 -28.95
C ALA A 34 10.33 -13.14 -28.84
N SER A 35 10.65 -11.87 -29.06
CA SER A 35 11.88 -11.31 -28.49
C SER A 35 11.95 -11.72 -27.03
N ASN A 36 13.09 -12.27 -26.58
CA ASN A 36 13.26 -12.81 -25.23
C ASN A 36 12.59 -11.89 -24.17
N ASP A 37 11.46 -12.34 -23.61
CA ASP A 37 10.70 -11.60 -22.57
C ASP A 37 11.58 -11.28 -21.34
N ASN A 38 12.74 -11.94 -21.19
CA ASN A 38 13.74 -11.71 -20.15
C ASN A 38 14.39 -10.31 -20.18
N ASP A 39 14.29 -9.57 -21.29
CA ASP A 39 14.89 -8.23 -21.44
C ASP A 39 13.90 -7.08 -21.18
N LEU A 40 12.67 -7.38 -20.80
CA LEU A 40 11.66 -6.38 -20.45
C LEU A 40 11.53 -6.23 -18.94
N VAL A 41 11.30 -5.00 -18.48
CA VAL A 41 11.00 -4.67 -17.09
C VAL A 41 9.54 -4.28 -16.99
N GLU A 42 8.80 -4.94 -16.11
CA GLU A 42 7.41 -4.62 -15.85
C GLU A 42 7.31 -3.52 -14.80
N VAL A 43 6.60 -2.44 -15.14
CA VAL A 43 6.35 -1.33 -14.23
C VAL A 43 4.85 -1.13 -14.14
N THR A 44 4.34 -1.15 -12.91
CA THR A 44 2.92 -0.94 -12.61
C THR A 44 2.70 0.38 -11.90
N THR A 45 1.79 1.20 -12.40
CA THR A 45 1.35 2.43 -11.75
C THR A 45 -0.09 2.31 -11.23
N GLN A 46 -0.28 2.71 -9.97
CA GLN A 46 -1.56 2.73 -9.28
C GLN A 46 -1.98 4.15 -8.90
N ALA A 47 -3.28 4.43 -8.99
CA ALA A 47 -3.88 5.66 -8.48
C ALA A 47 -4.22 5.51 -6.99
N CYS A 48 -3.41 6.12 -6.13
CA CYS A 48 -3.67 6.13 -4.70
C CYS A 48 -4.56 7.32 -4.32
N GLY A 49 -5.59 7.09 -3.52
CA GLY A 49 -6.40 8.16 -2.91
C GLY A 49 -7.63 8.58 -3.73
N ILE A 50 -7.91 7.91 -4.86
CA ILE A 50 -9.15 8.07 -5.63
C ILE A 50 -9.67 6.74 -6.21
N LYS A 51 -11.00 6.59 -6.36
CA LYS A 51 -11.68 5.45 -7.03
C LYS A 51 -11.96 5.69 -8.51
N GLY A 52 -12.12 4.59 -9.25
CA GLY A 52 -12.60 4.59 -10.64
C GLY A 52 -11.51 4.55 -11.70
N PHE A 53 -10.24 4.39 -11.32
CA PHE A 53 -9.12 4.22 -12.24
C PHE A 53 -8.49 2.85 -12.02
N GLY A 54 -8.19 2.15 -13.11
CA GLY A 54 -7.52 0.86 -13.06
C GLY A 54 -6.00 1.02 -13.11
N ASP A 55 -5.28 0.01 -12.63
CA ASP A 55 -3.83 -0.01 -12.68
C ASP A 55 -3.32 -0.05 -14.13
N ALA A 56 -2.18 0.59 -14.36
CA ALA A 56 -1.49 0.59 -15.64
C ALA A 56 -0.18 -0.17 -15.49
N THR A 57 -0.07 -1.31 -16.17
CA THR A 57 1.13 -2.14 -16.21
C THR A 57 1.72 -2.07 -17.61
N VAL A 58 2.98 -1.65 -17.71
CA VAL A 58 3.70 -1.49 -18.98
C VAL A 58 4.99 -2.27 -18.92
N LYS A 59 5.29 -3.02 -19.99
CA LYS A 59 6.60 -3.64 -20.20
C LYS A 59 7.52 -2.65 -20.91
N LEU A 60 8.59 -2.24 -20.25
CA LEU A 60 9.60 -1.33 -20.78
C LEU A 60 10.84 -2.10 -21.22
N THR A 61 11.49 -1.66 -22.30
CA THR A 61 12.85 -2.13 -22.62
C THR A 61 13.84 -1.69 -21.54
N ARG A 62 14.97 -2.40 -21.36
CA ARG A 62 16.03 -1.98 -20.43
C ARG A 62 16.45 -0.52 -20.62
N GLN A 63 16.59 -0.06 -21.86
CA GLN A 63 16.95 1.33 -22.15
C GLN A 63 15.86 2.32 -21.70
N GLN A 64 14.59 2.02 -21.94
CA GLN A 64 13.49 2.86 -21.48
C GLN A 64 13.41 2.92 -19.96
N TYR A 65 13.63 1.78 -19.30
CA TYR A 65 13.65 1.70 -17.84
C TYR A 65 14.83 2.50 -17.25
N GLN A 66 16.04 2.38 -17.81
CA GLN A 66 17.19 3.19 -17.41
C GLN A 66 16.95 4.70 -17.60
N ASN A 67 16.30 5.09 -18.70
CA ASN A 67 15.93 6.49 -18.93
C ASN A 67 14.91 6.98 -17.88
N LEU A 68 13.97 6.12 -17.48
CA LEU A 68 13.01 6.42 -16.42
C LEU A 68 13.70 6.55 -15.05
N GLU A 69 14.60 5.63 -14.70
CA GLU A 69 15.39 5.69 -13.46
C GLU A 69 16.23 6.97 -13.41
N GLN A 70 16.92 7.31 -14.50
CA GLN A 70 17.69 8.54 -14.57
C GLN A 70 16.80 9.79 -14.40
N TYR A 71 15.61 9.78 -15.00
CA TYR A 71 14.64 10.86 -14.80
C TYR A 71 14.21 10.98 -13.33
N LEU A 72 14.01 9.86 -12.63
CA LEU A 72 13.61 9.85 -11.22
C LEU A 72 14.72 10.37 -10.31
N VAL A 73 15.98 10.04 -10.61
CA VAL A 73 17.16 10.63 -9.95
C VAL A 73 17.20 12.14 -10.15
N ASP A 74 17.00 12.62 -11.39
CA ASP A 74 16.98 14.06 -11.70
C ASP A 74 15.78 14.77 -11.04
N PHE A 75 14.62 14.11 -11.01
CA PHE A 75 13.42 14.59 -10.32
C PHE A 75 13.70 14.79 -8.82
N ARG A 76 14.29 13.80 -8.15
CA ARG A 76 14.68 13.90 -6.73
C ARG A 76 15.72 15.02 -6.51
N SER A 77 16.71 15.12 -7.38
CA SER A 77 17.71 16.20 -7.33
C SER A 77 17.08 17.60 -7.45
N ARG A 78 16.09 17.76 -8.33
CA ARG A 78 15.32 19.01 -8.46
C ARG A 78 14.51 19.30 -7.20
N LEU A 79 13.83 18.30 -6.61
CA LEU A 79 13.10 18.48 -5.35
C LEU A 79 14.02 18.91 -4.20
N ASN A 80 15.20 18.32 -4.09
CA ASN A 80 16.17 18.66 -3.05
C ASN A 80 16.71 20.10 -3.15
N LYS A 81 16.59 20.74 -4.33
CA LYS A 81 16.99 22.14 -4.56
C LYS A 81 15.84 23.13 -4.34
N THR A 82 14.60 22.65 -4.22
CA THR A 82 13.46 23.55 -3.97
C THR A 82 13.47 24.06 -2.54
N SER A 83 13.01 25.30 -2.38
CA SER A 83 12.83 25.93 -1.06
C SER A 83 11.36 26.25 -0.78
N THR A 84 10.53 26.32 -1.83
CA THR A 84 9.14 26.74 -1.72
C THR A 84 8.17 25.72 -2.30
N ARG A 85 6.91 25.84 -1.88
CA ARG A 85 5.81 24.98 -2.34
C ARG A 85 5.50 25.23 -3.82
N GLU A 86 5.57 26.50 -4.19
CA GLU A 86 5.30 27.03 -5.51
C GLU A 86 6.31 26.49 -6.54
N GLU A 87 7.57 26.26 -6.12
CA GLU A 87 8.61 25.58 -6.91
C GLU A 87 8.40 24.07 -7.02
N ALA A 88 7.94 23.40 -5.95
CA ALA A 88 7.78 21.95 -5.94
C ALA A 88 6.59 21.46 -6.79
N VAL A 89 5.49 22.20 -6.81
CA VAL A 89 4.28 21.86 -7.59
C VAL A 89 4.55 21.62 -9.09
N PRO A 90 5.22 22.52 -9.84
CA PRO A 90 5.50 22.28 -11.26
C PRO A 90 6.36 21.04 -11.48
N ILE A 91 7.32 20.76 -10.59
CA ILE A 91 8.17 19.55 -10.67
C ILE A 91 7.30 18.27 -10.59
N PHE A 92 6.35 18.22 -9.65
CA PHE A 92 5.40 17.10 -9.54
C PHE A 92 4.51 16.97 -10.79
N LYS A 93 4.05 18.11 -11.34
CA LYS A 93 3.22 18.11 -12.55
C LYS A 93 3.98 17.64 -13.79
N GLU A 94 5.26 18.00 -13.91
CA GLU A 94 6.16 17.54 -14.96
C GLU A 94 6.40 16.04 -14.85
N ALA A 95 6.61 15.50 -13.63
CA ALA A 95 6.73 14.06 -13.43
C ALA A 95 5.52 13.28 -13.97
N VAL A 96 4.30 13.76 -13.75
CA VAL A 96 3.11 13.15 -14.33
C VAL A 96 3.13 13.16 -15.86
N VAL A 97 3.59 14.24 -16.48
CA VAL A 97 3.74 14.33 -17.94
C VAL A 97 4.78 13.33 -18.44
N GLU A 98 5.89 13.21 -17.72
CA GLU A 98 6.96 12.27 -18.07
C GLU A 98 6.47 10.82 -18.00
N LEU A 99 5.80 10.43 -16.92
CA LEU A 99 5.21 9.09 -16.79
C LEU A 99 4.24 8.76 -17.92
N ASN A 100 3.46 9.75 -18.35
CA ASN A 100 2.53 9.57 -19.47
C ASN A 100 3.25 9.21 -20.79
N LYS A 101 4.47 9.70 -21.02
CA LYS A 101 5.26 9.34 -22.22
C LYS A 101 5.57 7.85 -22.28
N TYR A 102 5.70 7.21 -21.12
CA TYR A 102 5.91 5.76 -20.99
C TYR A 102 4.60 4.97 -20.88
N GLY A 103 3.44 5.62 -20.97
CA GLY A 103 2.14 4.96 -20.78
C GLY A 103 1.85 4.58 -19.33
N LEU A 104 2.58 5.15 -18.36
CA LEU A 104 2.52 4.80 -16.94
C LEU A 104 1.45 5.57 -16.16
N LEU A 105 0.45 6.17 -16.83
CA LEU A 105 -0.70 6.72 -16.11
C LEU A 105 -1.78 5.66 -15.91
N PRO A 106 -2.44 5.62 -14.74
CA PRO A 106 -3.54 4.70 -14.48
C PRO A 106 -4.59 4.71 -15.60
N LYS A 107 -5.16 3.54 -15.91
CA LYS A 107 -6.12 3.35 -17.01
C LYS A 107 -7.33 4.27 -16.84
N GLY A 108 -7.66 5.01 -17.89
CA GLY A 108 -8.75 5.98 -17.92
C GLY A 108 -8.42 7.33 -17.27
N MET A 109 -7.19 7.53 -16.78
CA MET A 109 -6.76 8.79 -16.18
C MET A 109 -6.06 9.68 -17.22
N SER A 110 -6.57 10.88 -17.42
CA SER A 110 -5.87 11.92 -18.20
C SER A 110 -4.72 12.53 -17.39
N VAL A 111 -3.72 13.09 -18.09
CA VAL A 111 -2.61 13.86 -17.49
C VAL A 111 -3.13 14.93 -16.52
N LYS A 112 -4.18 15.68 -16.89
CA LYS A 112 -4.78 16.72 -16.05
C LYS A 112 -5.37 16.15 -14.75
N GLN A 113 -6.01 14.98 -14.81
CA GLN A 113 -6.53 14.30 -13.63
C GLN A 113 -5.40 13.79 -12.74
N ALA A 114 -4.36 13.18 -13.31
CA ALA A 114 -3.20 12.69 -12.58
C ALA A 114 -2.42 13.82 -11.88
N GLN A 115 -2.21 14.95 -12.57
CA GLN A 115 -1.62 16.15 -11.97
C GLN A 115 -2.46 16.67 -10.80
N ARG A 116 -3.78 16.72 -10.96
CA ARG A 116 -4.70 17.13 -9.89
C ARG A 116 -4.72 16.12 -8.74
N LEU A 117 -4.51 14.84 -9.00
CA LEU A 117 -4.40 13.83 -7.95
C LEU A 117 -3.13 14.03 -7.13
N ALA A 118 -1.99 14.21 -7.80
CA ALA A 118 -0.69 14.37 -7.17
C ALA A 118 -0.58 15.69 -6.36
N THR A 119 -1.08 16.81 -6.89
CA THR A 119 -0.89 18.13 -6.26
C THR A 119 -2.16 18.81 -5.77
N GLY A 120 -3.35 18.33 -6.15
CA GLY A 120 -4.61 19.05 -5.92
C GLY A 120 -5.00 19.20 -4.44
N PRO A 121 -4.96 18.14 -3.61
CA PRO A 121 -5.28 18.26 -2.18
C PRO A 121 -4.37 19.25 -1.46
N TYR A 122 -3.12 19.34 -1.87
CA TYR A 122 -2.12 20.28 -1.37
C TYR A 122 -2.43 21.74 -1.72
N GLN A 123 -3.11 21.99 -2.83
CA GLN A 123 -3.46 23.34 -3.31
C GLN A 123 -4.77 23.88 -2.73
N ASN A 124 -5.45 23.15 -1.84
CA ASN A 124 -6.72 23.60 -1.27
C ASN A 124 -6.50 24.69 -0.20
N THR A 125 -6.50 25.94 -0.64
CA THR A 125 -6.28 27.13 0.20
C THR A 125 -7.27 27.28 1.35
N LYS A 126 -8.52 26.82 1.20
CA LYS A 126 -9.51 26.84 2.30
C LYS A 126 -9.12 25.89 3.42
N LEU A 127 -8.60 24.73 3.04
CA LEU A 127 -8.17 23.70 3.97
C LEU A 127 -6.90 24.16 4.71
N LEU A 128 -5.91 24.70 3.99
CA LEU A 128 -4.72 25.32 4.57
C LEU A 128 -5.04 26.45 5.57
N LYS A 129 -5.94 27.38 5.20
CA LYS A 129 -6.38 28.47 6.09
C LYS A 129 -7.11 27.97 7.35
N CYS A 130 -7.86 26.87 7.25
CA CYS A 130 -8.51 26.27 8.42
C CYS A 130 -7.48 25.71 9.41
N LEU A 131 -6.38 25.16 8.89
CA LEU A 131 -5.33 24.57 9.70
C LEU A 131 -4.37 25.58 10.30
N GLU A 132 -4.02 26.64 9.59
CA GLU A 132 -3.30 27.77 10.19
C GLU A 132 -4.05 28.28 11.42
N LYS A 133 -5.38 28.39 11.33
CA LYS A 133 -6.24 28.75 12.47
C LYS A 133 -6.23 27.72 13.60
N LEU A 134 -6.18 26.42 13.30
CA LEU A 134 -6.14 25.36 14.32
C LEU A 134 -4.74 25.26 14.97
N SER A 135 -3.68 25.38 14.19
CA SER A 135 -2.29 25.39 14.64
C SER A 135 -2.03 26.58 15.56
N ASN A 136 -2.50 27.77 15.19
CA ASN A 136 -2.32 28.99 16.00
C ASN A 136 -3.15 28.99 17.30
N LYS A 137 -4.14 28.09 17.43
CA LYS A 137 -5.03 28.00 18.60
C LYS A 137 -4.65 26.87 19.56
N SER A 138 -3.73 25.99 19.16
CA SER A 138 -3.30 24.83 19.94
C SER A 138 -1.93 25.07 20.55
N GLU A 139 -1.89 25.49 21.83
CA GLU A 139 -0.65 25.56 22.62
C GLU A 139 0.02 24.19 22.84
N ASN A 140 -0.70 23.08 22.61
CA ASN A 140 -0.17 21.72 22.63
C ASN A 140 0.52 21.37 21.30
N LEU A 141 1.66 21.99 21.04
CA LEU A 141 2.46 21.82 19.80
C LEU A 141 3.06 20.41 19.63
N SER A 142 3.13 19.59 20.69
CA SER A 142 3.66 18.23 20.65
C SER A 142 2.80 17.27 19.80
N LEU A 143 1.50 17.56 19.64
CA LEU A 143 0.63 16.83 18.72
C LEU A 143 0.89 17.14 17.24
N LEU A 144 1.70 18.17 16.94
CA LEU A 144 2.09 18.59 15.58
C LEU A 144 3.48 18.10 15.17
N GLU A 145 4.15 17.27 15.98
CA GLU A 145 5.38 16.61 15.51
C GLU A 145 5.09 15.87 14.19
N GLY A 146 5.91 16.16 13.17
CA GLY A 146 5.72 15.71 11.78
C GLY A 146 5.53 16.85 10.79
N ASN A 147 5.29 16.51 9.53
CA ASN A 147 4.85 17.42 8.48
C ASN A 147 3.35 17.21 8.22
N ALA A 148 2.63 18.25 7.86
CA ALA A 148 1.20 18.17 7.57
C ALA A 148 0.90 18.83 6.23
N PHE A 149 -0.12 18.33 5.52
CA PHE A 149 -0.56 18.84 4.21
C PHE A 149 0.62 19.02 3.29
N CYS A 150 1.35 17.93 3.07
CA CYS A 150 2.63 17.94 2.37
C CYS A 150 2.47 17.39 0.96
N LEU A 151 3.27 17.91 0.04
CA LEU A 151 3.70 17.11 -1.09
C LEU A 151 4.72 16.11 -0.55
N ILE A 152 4.62 14.87 -1.01
CA ILE A 152 5.49 13.78 -0.61
C ILE A 152 6.01 13.08 -1.85
N TYR A 153 7.30 12.80 -1.85
CA TYR A 153 7.95 11.83 -2.72
C TYR A 153 8.62 10.80 -1.82
N GLY A 154 8.54 9.54 -2.18
CA GLY A 154 9.36 8.52 -1.55
C GLY A 154 9.74 7.42 -2.51
N GLU A 155 10.88 6.84 -2.20
CA GLU A 155 11.50 5.69 -2.86
C GLU A 155 11.83 4.74 -1.73
N ALA A 156 11.12 3.62 -1.67
CA ALA A 156 11.25 2.64 -0.61
C ALA A 156 11.61 1.28 -1.19
N GLU A 157 12.62 0.65 -0.60
CA GLU A 157 13.17 -0.63 -1.06
C GLU A 157 12.61 -1.80 -0.26
N SER A 158 12.35 -1.61 1.04
CA SER A 158 11.90 -2.68 1.93
C SER A 158 10.92 -2.20 2.99
N TYR A 159 10.14 -3.15 3.53
CA TYR A 159 9.23 -2.99 4.68
C TYR A 159 8.33 -1.75 4.62
N THR A 160 7.89 -1.40 3.42
CA THR A 160 6.95 -0.30 3.17
C THR A 160 5.63 -0.87 2.69
N TYR A 161 4.53 -0.47 3.33
CA TYR A 161 3.22 -1.06 3.08
C TYR A 161 2.17 0.02 2.82
N PHE A 162 1.35 -0.18 1.80
CA PHE A 162 0.27 0.74 1.42
C PHE A 162 -1.08 0.13 1.80
N GLN A 163 -1.90 0.90 2.51
CA GLN A 163 -3.23 0.46 2.93
C GLN A 163 -4.32 1.48 2.56
N GLY A 164 -5.40 0.99 1.93
CA GLY A 164 -6.60 1.76 1.62
C GLY A 164 -7.60 1.85 2.77
N PRO A 165 -8.62 2.72 2.65
CA PRO A 165 -9.63 2.88 3.69
C PRO A 165 -10.53 1.66 3.84
N VAL A 166 -10.81 0.92 2.75
CA VAL A 166 -11.61 -0.31 2.81
C VAL A 166 -10.83 -1.43 3.49
N SER A 167 -9.57 -1.65 3.07
CA SER A 167 -8.68 -2.55 3.78
C SER A 167 -8.55 -2.13 5.23
N LYS A 168 -8.45 -0.83 5.55
CA LYS A 168 -8.40 -0.33 6.93
C LYS A 168 -9.61 -0.79 7.74
N VAL A 169 -10.85 -0.61 7.25
CA VAL A 169 -12.06 -1.04 7.98
C VAL A 169 -12.09 -2.55 8.18
N ILE A 170 -11.88 -3.33 7.11
CA ILE A 170 -11.88 -4.81 7.18
C ILE A 170 -10.80 -5.29 8.15
N PHE A 171 -9.65 -4.63 8.12
CA PHE A 171 -8.49 -4.94 8.94
C PHE A 171 -8.69 -4.54 10.41
N TYR A 172 -9.33 -3.40 10.70
CA TYR A 172 -9.74 -3.06 12.07
C TYR A 172 -10.72 -4.09 12.64
N VAL A 173 -11.68 -4.54 11.83
CA VAL A 173 -12.61 -5.59 12.25
C VAL A 173 -11.85 -6.88 12.56
N ALA A 174 -10.90 -7.29 11.71
CA ALA A 174 -10.05 -8.44 11.97
C ALA A 174 -9.25 -8.30 13.27
N CYS A 175 -8.61 -7.15 13.52
CA CYS A 175 -7.88 -6.89 14.77
C CYS A 175 -8.78 -6.92 16.01
N ILE A 176 -10.00 -6.37 15.93
CA ILE A 176 -10.97 -6.40 17.05
C ILE A 176 -11.36 -7.85 17.35
N LEU A 177 -11.63 -8.65 16.32
CA LEU A 177 -11.98 -10.06 16.48
C LEU A 177 -10.82 -10.87 17.07
N ASP A 178 -9.59 -10.66 16.60
CA ASP A 178 -8.39 -11.30 17.16
C ASP A 178 -8.14 -10.89 18.62
N TYR A 179 -8.33 -9.60 18.96
CA TYR A 179 -8.21 -9.13 20.34
C TYR A 179 -9.25 -9.78 21.27
N ILE A 180 -10.51 -9.86 20.82
CA ILE A 180 -11.59 -10.55 21.54
C ILE A 180 -11.21 -12.02 21.74
N LEU A 181 -10.73 -12.70 20.71
CA LEU A 181 -10.25 -14.09 20.77
C LEU A 181 -9.14 -14.28 21.80
N ILE A 182 -8.08 -13.47 21.76
CA ILE A 182 -6.93 -13.60 22.68
C ILE A 182 -7.33 -13.34 24.14
N LYS A 183 -8.19 -12.33 24.37
CA LYS A 183 -8.63 -11.99 25.72
C LYS A 183 -9.58 -13.04 26.30
N HIS A 184 -10.47 -13.59 25.47
CA HIS A 184 -11.46 -14.56 25.91
C HIS A 184 -10.97 -16.01 25.94
N THR A 185 -10.00 -16.42 25.12
CA THR A 185 -9.34 -17.74 25.23
C THR A 185 -8.74 -17.97 26.63
N HIS A 186 -8.18 -16.91 27.26
CA HIS A 186 -7.70 -16.97 28.64
C HIS A 186 -8.83 -17.10 29.69
N LEU A 187 -10.03 -16.59 29.39
CA LEU A 187 -11.19 -16.61 30.29
C LEU A 187 -12.03 -17.90 30.13
N LEU A 188 -12.22 -18.35 28.88
CA LEU A 188 -13.04 -19.47 28.44
C LEU A 188 -12.39 -20.83 28.71
N ASN A 189 -11.06 -20.90 28.75
CA ASN A 189 -10.35 -22.13 29.15
C ASN A 189 -10.65 -22.59 30.60
N SER A 190 -11.25 -21.73 31.44
CA SER A 190 -11.63 -22.11 32.80
C SER A 190 -13.05 -22.67 32.93
N LEU A 191 -13.92 -22.53 31.91
CA LEU A 191 -15.36 -22.89 31.99
C LEU A 191 -15.93 -23.36 30.61
N ILE A 192 -15.92 -24.69 30.41
CA ILE A 192 -16.89 -25.51 29.65
C ILE A 192 -16.97 -25.38 28.10
N GLY A 193 -16.94 -26.52 27.39
CA GLY A 193 -17.84 -26.81 26.26
C GLY A 193 -17.26 -26.83 24.84
N VAL A 194 -17.48 -27.94 24.12
CA VAL A 194 -17.15 -28.13 22.68
C VAL A 194 -17.64 -26.99 21.78
N GLY A 195 -18.78 -26.35 22.12
CA GLY A 195 -19.32 -25.22 21.36
C GLY A 195 -18.42 -23.97 21.36
N LEU A 196 -17.67 -23.71 22.43
CA LEU A 196 -16.77 -22.56 22.51
C LEU A 196 -15.50 -22.79 21.67
N ILE A 197 -15.02 -24.03 21.58
CA ILE A 197 -13.93 -24.42 20.66
C ILE A 197 -14.35 -24.17 19.21
N PHE A 198 -15.59 -24.54 18.84
CA PHE A 198 -16.11 -24.25 17.50
C PHE A 198 -16.23 -22.75 17.21
N LEU A 199 -16.65 -21.95 18.19
CA LEU A 199 -16.72 -20.49 18.04
C LEU A 199 -15.32 -19.87 17.89
N GLU A 200 -14.33 -20.32 18.66
CA GLU A 200 -12.95 -19.85 18.54
C GLU A 200 -12.35 -20.20 17.18
N LEU A 201 -12.52 -21.45 16.72
CA LEU A 201 -12.10 -21.86 15.38
C LEU A 201 -12.81 -21.03 14.31
N PHE A 202 -14.12 -20.82 14.43
CA PHE A 202 -14.88 -20.02 13.48
C PHE A 202 -14.35 -18.58 13.41
N LEU A 203 -14.17 -17.91 14.55
CA LEU A 203 -13.66 -16.55 14.60
C LEU A 203 -12.23 -16.45 14.05
N PHE A 204 -11.38 -17.45 14.31
CA PHE A 204 -10.02 -17.52 13.76
C PHE A 204 -10.02 -17.68 12.23
N TYR A 205 -10.82 -18.60 11.70
CA TYR A 205 -10.94 -18.77 10.25
C TYR A 205 -11.60 -17.56 9.59
N PHE A 206 -12.55 -16.93 10.26
CA PHE A 206 -13.21 -15.72 9.78
C PHE A 206 -12.24 -14.53 9.78
N SER A 207 -11.40 -14.35 10.81
CA SER A 207 -10.37 -13.31 10.82
C SER A 207 -9.32 -13.54 9.74
N MET A 208 -8.88 -14.79 9.53
CA MET A 208 -8.04 -15.20 8.39
C MET A 208 -8.69 -14.89 7.03
N LEU A 209 -9.97 -15.18 6.86
CA LEU A 209 -10.70 -14.86 5.63
C LEU A 209 -10.77 -13.34 5.41
N LEU A 210 -11.11 -12.56 6.45
CA LEU A 210 -11.11 -11.10 6.37
C LEU A 210 -9.72 -10.55 6.04
N PHE A 211 -8.66 -11.17 6.56
CA PHE A 211 -7.29 -10.81 6.23
C PHE A 211 -6.97 -11.06 4.75
N LEU A 212 -7.27 -12.26 4.24
CA LEU A 212 -7.07 -12.60 2.82
C LEU A 212 -7.89 -11.69 1.90
N LEU A 213 -9.12 -11.35 2.31
CA LEU A 213 -9.94 -10.37 1.61
C LEU A 213 -9.32 -8.97 1.69
N SER A 214 -8.76 -8.57 2.82
CA SER A 214 -8.08 -7.27 2.97
C SER A 214 -6.82 -7.19 2.11
N ASP A 215 -6.08 -8.29 1.98
CA ASP A 215 -4.89 -8.42 1.13
C ASP A 215 -5.27 -8.33 -0.35
N SER A 216 -6.32 -9.04 -0.75
CA SER A 216 -6.90 -8.96 -2.10
C SER A 216 -7.44 -7.55 -2.41
N LEU A 217 -7.89 -6.82 -1.38
CA LEU A 217 -8.36 -5.44 -1.47
C LEU A 217 -7.25 -4.41 -1.26
N ARG A 218 -5.98 -4.82 -1.06
CA ARG A 218 -4.84 -3.88 -1.00
C ARG A 218 -4.75 -3.06 -2.28
N ASN A 219 -5.12 -3.62 -3.43
CA ASN A 219 -5.12 -2.92 -4.73
C ASN A 219 -6.40 -2.08 -4.96
N PHE A 220 -7.32 -2.00 -4.00
CA PHE A 220 -8.55 -1.26 -4.22
C PHE A 220 -8.31 0.25 -4.03
N PRO A 221 -8.78 1.10 -4.97
CA PRO A 221 -8.46 2.51 -4.96
C PRO A 221 -8.80 3.21 -3.64
N TYR A 222 -7.75 3.78 -3.09
CA TYR A 222 -7.65 4.37 -1.76
C TYR A 222 -8.43 5.69 -1.74
N ILE A 223 -8.93 6.18 -0.62
CA ILE A 223 -9.22 7.61 -0.43
C ILE A 223 -8.54 7.94 0.88
N GLY A 224 -7.50 8.76 0.83
CA GLY A 224 -6.64 9.01 1.99
C GLY A 224 -5.95 7.76 2.52
N GLY A 225 -5.07 7.15 1.72
CA GLY A 225 -4.33 5.95 2.10
C GLY A 225 -3.38 6.16 3.29
N ILE A 226 -2.96 5.06 3.90
CA ILE A 226 -1.91 5.03 4.92
C ILE A 226 -0.69 4.35 4.34
N ILE A 227 0.50 4.91 4.58
CA ILE A 227 1.77 4.27 4.28
C ILE A 227 2.45 3.93 5.60
N TYR A 228 2.80 2.67 5.76
CA TYR A 228 3.55 2.14 6.89
C TYR A 228 5.01 2.01 6.49
N TYR A 229 5.91 2.35 7.42
CA TYR A 229 7.34 2.18 7.27
C TYR A 229 7.87 1.38 8.44
N GLY A 230 8.39 0.20 8.13
CA GLY A 230 8.89 -0.75 9.08
C GLY A 230 7.80 -1.51 9.84
N ASP A 231 8.24 -2.61 10.44
CA ASP A 231 7.42 -3.47 11.28
C ASP A 231 8.20 -4.05 12.47
N LEU A 232 7.46 -4.60 13.41
CA LEU A 232 7.94 -5.36 14.55
C LEU A 232 7.23 -6.71 14.56
N THR A 233 7.97 -7.79 14.31
CA THR A 233 7.43 -9.16 14.34
C THR A 233 7.86 -9.88 15.61
N GLN A 234 6.90 -10.37 16.39
CA GLN A 234 7.16 -11.20 17.56
C GLN A 234 7.09 -12.69 17.21
N THR A 235 8.20 -13.41 17.43
CA THR A 235 8.32 -14.85 17.12
C THR A 235 7.57 -15.74 18.11
N SER A 236 7.52 -17.05 17.82
CA SER A 236 7.03 -18.07 18.76
C SER A 236 7.74 -18.00 20.11
N ASN A 237 9.02 -17.64 20.12
CA ASN A 237 9.88 -17.59 21.29
C ASN A 237 9.77 -16.27 22.06
N LYS A 238 8.82 -15.39 21.69
CA LYS A 238 8.65 -14.03 22.22
C LYS A 238 9.82 -13.09 21.94
N GLU A 239 10.71 -13.46 21.02
CA GLU A 239 11.74 -12.56 20.51
C GLU A 239 11.11 -11.53 19.58
N HIS A 240 11.62 -10.30 19.65
CA HIS A 240 11.13 -9.17 18.86
C HIS A 240 12.12 -8.90 17.74
N HIS A 241 11.68 -9.05 16.49
CA HIS A 241 12.43 -8.66 15.31
C HIS A 241 11.89 -7.33 14.79
N TYR A 242 12.76 -6.34 14.71
CA TYR A 242 12.44 -5.03 14.16
C TYR A 242 13.00 -4.94 12.75
N SER A 243 12.14 -4.60 11.81
CA SER A 243 12.49 -4.46 10.40
C SER A 243 12.21 -3.03 9.98
N PRO A 244 13.21 -2.13 9.94
CA PRO A 244 12.98 -0.76 9.46
C PRO A 244 12.72 -0.75 7.96
N ALA A 245 12.01 0.27 7.48
CA ALA A 245 12.00 0.56 6.06
C ALA A 245 13.32 1.21 5.65
N GLU A 246 13.78 0.91 4.44
CA GLU A 246 14.96 1.53 3.83
C GLU A 246 14.56 2.33 2.60
N GLY A 247 15.18 3.50 2.42
CA GLY A 247 15.03 4.30 1.22
C GLY A 247 15.19 5.79 1.44
N SER A 248 14.46 6.59 0.67
CA SER A 248 14.45 8.04 0.82
C SER A 248 13.05 8.62 0.72
N ILE A 249 12.75 9.56 1.62
CA ILE A 249 11.47 10.26 1.66
C ILE A 249 11.74 11.75 1.73
N TRP A 250 11.09 12.49 0.84
CA TRP A 250 11.12 13.93 0.78
C TRP A 250 9.70 14.48 0.97
N THR A 251 9.57 15.52 1.78
CA THR A 251 8.28 16.20 1.97
C THR A 251 8.45 17.71 2.02
N ILE A 252 7.44 18.44 1.53
CA ILE A 252 7.28 19.88 1.77
C ILE A 252 5.85 20.17 2.19
N GLY A 253 5.64 20.73 3.37
CA GLY A 253 4.30 20.93 3.95
C GLY A 253 4.23 22.11 4.90
N ALA A 254 3.25 22.08 5.80
CA ALA A 254 2.97 23.10 6.82
C ALA A 254 4.21 23.49 7.63
N PHE A 255 5.07 22.52 7.91
CA PHE A 255 6.22 22.68 8.80
C PHE A 255 7.55 22.64 8.03
N GLY A 256 7.55 23.14 6.79
CA GLY A 256 8.73 23.23 5.95
C GLY A 256 9.07 21.93 5.20
N ILE A 257 10.32 21.85 4.77
CA ILE A 257 10.88 20.70 4.05
C ILE A 257 11.46 19.71 5.06
N ARG A 258 11.21 18.41 4.85
CA ARG A 258 11.85 17.34 5.61
C ARG A 258 12.33 16.26 4.65
N HIS A 259 13.49 15.70 4.96
CA HIS A 259 14.12 14.64 4.19
C HIS A 259 14.61 13.55 5.14
N TRP A 260 14.31 12.30 4.78
CA TRP A 260 14.78 11.10 5.45
C TRP A 260 15.50 10.24 4.40
N ASN A 261 16.64 9.66 4.79
CA ASN A 261 17.46 8.82 3.91
C ASN A 261 18.09 7.69 4.74
N GLY A 262 18.05 6.47 4.23
CA GLY A 262 18.46 5.27 4.95
C GLY A 262 17.29 4.64 5.70
N SER A 263 17.55 4.22 6.93
CA SER A 263 16.66 3.41 7.75
C SER A 263 15.66 4.24 8.56
N PHE A 264 14.36 3.90 8.52
CA PHE A 264 13.34 4.63 9.27
C PHE A 264 12.06 3.82 9.59
N TYR A 265 11.33 4.32 10.60
CA TYR A 265 10.02 3.85 11.02
C TYR A 265 8.95 4.94 10.89
N GLY A 266 7.70 4.51 10.77
CA GLY A 266 6.55 5.40 10.86
C GLY A 266 6.21 5.76 12.30
N ASN A 267 6.19 7.05 12.65
CA ASN A 267 6.03 7.50 14.03
C ASN A 267 4.68 8.19 14.28
N LEU A 268 3.65 7.94 13.45
CA LEU A 268 2.30 8.45 13.73
C LEU A 268 1.75 7.83 15.03
N PRO A 269 0.86 8.52 15.76
CA PRO A 269 0.48 8.17 17.14
C PRO A 269 -0.52 6.99 17.23
N PHE A 270 -0.50 6.11 16.24
CA PHE A 270 -1.29 4.89 16.23
C PHE A 270 -0.41 3.80 15.62
N THR A 271 -0.50 2.58 16.11
CA THR A 271 0.16 1.42 15.53
C THR A 271 -0.88 0.38 15.17
N LEU A 272 -0.46 -0.63 14.43
CA LEU A 272 -1.36 -1.64 13.92
C LEU A 272 -0.74 -3.02 14.08
N THR A 273 -1.28 -3.84 14.99
CA THR A 273 -0.74 -5.18 15.28
C THR A 273 -1.68 -6.28 14.74
N ILE A 274 -1.15 -7.21 13.94
CA ILE A 274 -1.82 -8.47 13.56
C ILE A 274 -0.85 -9.64 13.68
N GLN A 275 -1.34 -10.80 14.17
CA GLN A 275 -0.58 -12.05 14.12
C GLN A 275 0.87 -11.87 14.62
N ARG A 276 1.03 -11.05 15.67
CA ARG A 276 2.31 -10.69 16.31
C ARG A 276 3.21 -9.72 15.51
N THR A 277 2.75 -9.20 14.39
CA THR A 277 3.43 -8.17 13.60
C THR A 277 2.79 -6.80 13.82
N THR A 278 3.55 -5.82 14.29
CA THR A 278 3.12 -4.43 14.47
C THR A 278 3.68 -3.57 13.34
N TYR A 279 2.81 -2.95 12.56
CA TYR A 279 3.16 -2.03 11.48
C TYR A 279 3.13 -0.58 11.99
N TYR A 280 4.13 0.19 11.55
CA TYR A 280 4.39 1.54 12.02
C TYR A 280 3.96 2.58 10.95
N PRO A 281 2.81 3.26 11.11
CA PRO A 281 2.31 4.19 10.10
C PRO A 281 3.14 5.47 10.09
N GLY A 282 3.65 5.82 8.90
CA GLY A 282 4.42 7.05 8.71
C GLY A 282 3.68 8.13 7.94
N VAL A 283 2.74 7.75 7.07
CA VAL A 283 1.95 8.67 6.26
C VAL A 283 0.48 8.38 6.45
N ASN A 284 -0.32 9.43 6.66
CA ASN A 284 -1.77 9.34 6.71
C ASN A 284 -2.39 10.26 5.66
N GLY A 285 -3.44 9.79 4.99
CA GLY A 285 -4.16 10.56 4.00
C GLY A 285 -3.44 10.67 2.66
N PHE A 286 -2.60 9.71 2.30
CA PHE A 286 -1.87 9.71 1.03
C PHE A 286 -2.83 9.66 -0.16
N THR A 287 -2.56 10.52 -1.14
CA THR A 287 -3.26 10.62 -2.42
C THR A 287 -2.25 11.00 -3.50
N GLY A 288 -2.07 10.16 -4.51
CA GLY A 288 -0.98 10.30 -5.48
C GLY A 288 -0.86 9.13 -6.44
N LEU A 289 0.31 9.00 -7.04
CA LEU A 289 0.69 7.87 -7.88
C LEU A 289 1.71 7.01 -7.12
N ARG A 290 1.56 5.69 -7.23
CA ARG A 290 2.55 4.70 -6.78
C ARG A 290 2.99 3.91 -8.00
N LEU A 291 4.29 3.78 -8.17
CA LEU A 291 4.97 3.01 -9.20
C LEU A 291 5.67 1.86 -8.49
N SER A 292 5.40 0.65 -8.95
CA SER A 292 6.05 -0.56 -8.45
C SER A 292 6.77 -1.23 -9.60
N SER A 293 8.05 -1.56 -9.38
CA SER A 293 8.84 -2.48 -10.19
C SER A 293 9.33 -3.63 -9.30
N ASP A 294 10.02 -4.61 -9.89
CA ASP A 294 10.57 -5.74 -9.13
C ASP A 294 11.58 -5.33 -8.04
N SER A 295 12.21 -4.16 -8.18
CA SER A 295 13.32 -3.73 -7.33
C SER A 295 13.00 -2.54 -6.43
N SER A 296 11.97 -1.76 -6.72
CA SER A 296 11.70 -0.53 -5.96
C SER A 296 10.24 -0.12 -6.02
N GLU A 297 9.81 0.55 -4.96
CA GLU A 297 8.52 1.23 -4.90
C GLU A 297 8.72 2.73 -4.79
N ILE A 298 8.21 3.45 -5.78
CA ILE A 298 8.30 4.90 -5.84
C ILE A 298 6.90 5.45 -5.77
N TYR A 299 6.70 6.51 -4.99
CA TYR A 299 5.40 7.14 -4.87
C TYR A 299 5.56 8.63 -4.74
N PHE A 300 4.61 9.36 -5.32
CA PHE A 300 4.54 10.79 -5.15
C PHE A 300 3.12 11.29 -5.21
N GLY A 301 2.85 12.31 -4.40
CA GLY A 301 1.58 13.00 -4.39
C GLY A 301 1.47 13.90 -3.18
N SER A 302 0.33 13.82 -2.51
CA SER A 302 0.00 14.62 -1.34
C SER A 302 -0.35 13.73 -0.16
N ALA A 303 -0.04 14.21 1.05
CA ALA A 303 -0.38 13.54 2.29
C ALA A 303 -0.93 14.54 3.31
N LEU A 304 -1.90 14.11 4.12
CA LEU A 304 -2.45 14.92 5.21
C LEU A 304 -1.44 15.06 6.35
N ARG A 305 -0.72 13.98 6.67
CA ARG A 305 0.28 13.97 7.74
C ARG A 305 1.40 12.97 7.44
N VAL A 306 2.63 13.36 7.77
CA VAL A 306 3.82 12.53 7.70
C VAL A 306 4.60 12.66 9.00
N LYS A 307 4.88 11.55 9.69
CA LYS A 307 5.78 11.53 10.86
C LYS A 307 6.64 10.27 10.77
N ILE A 308 7.95 10.46 10.67
CA ILE A 308 8.93 9.40 10.41
C ILE A 308 10.12 9.67 11.32
N GLY A 309 10.69 8.61 11.91
CA GLY A 309 11.86 8.68 12.78
C GLY A 309 12.83 7.52 12.55
N SER A 310 14.07 7.68 12.98
CA SER A 310 15.08 6.60 12.98
C SER A 310 14.88 5.62 14.13
N GLU A 311 14.18 6.04 15.18
CA GLU A 311 13.90 5.23 16.36
C GLU A 311 12.53 4.57 16.26
N ILE A 312 12.43 3.38 16.86
CA ILE A 312 11.18 2.63 16.98
C ILE A 312 10.20 3.47 17.81
N PRO A 313 8.95 3.65 17.34
CA PRO A 313 7.91 4.31 18.13
C PRO A 313 7.69 3.58 19.46
N THR A 314 7.86 4.29 20.57
CA THR A 314 7.53 3.84 21.93
C THR A 314 6.05 3.96 22.23
#